data_AF-A0A7I4XUX8-F1
#
_entry.id   AF-A0A7I4XUX8-F1
#
_cell.length_a   1.000
_cell.length_b   1.000
_cell.length_c   1.000
_cell.angle_alpha   90.00
_cell.angle_beta   90.00
_cell.angle_gamma   90.00
#
_symmetry.space_group_name_H-M   'P 1'
#
loop_
_entity.id
_entity.type
_entity.pdbx_description
1 polymer ?
#
loop_
_entity_poly.entity_id
_entity_poly.type
_entity_poly.pdbx_seq_one_letter_code
_entity_poly.pdbx_strand_id
1 'polypeptide(L)'
;MSDKARHPAKDEEHGSRLQYVDNQVLKTVIKLDPHQTTRELATHVGCSNSIIHEHLLAIGKKNRCGKWVPHQLGDPNQATQVAMAEILSHRSKNSGFFKSIVTSDGEWTCFDNITRKGQWLDADDTPKPTTKPDAHGRKVMLYVWWNSKG
;
A
#
# COMPACT_ATOMS: atom_id res chain seq x y z
N MET A 1 -22.56 55.11 -46.90
CA MET A 1 -22.28 54.90 -45.46
C MET A 1 -21.91 53.44 -45.31
N SER A 2 -20.66 53.15 -44.98
CA SER A 2 -20.06 51.81 -44.99
C SER A 2 -20.44 51.00 -43.77
N ASP A 3 -20.97 49.80 -43.98
CA ASP A 3 -21.11 48.79 -42.93
C ASP A 3 -19.76 48.08 -42.69
N LYS A 4 -19.31 48.14 -41.44
CA LYS A 4 -18.00 47.65 -41.00
C LYS A 4 -18.12 46.18 -40.61
N ALA A 5 -17.57 45.29 -41.44
CA ALA A 5 -17.52 43.85 -41.16
C ALA A 5 -16.74 43.56 -39.88
N ARG A 6 -17.41 42.93 -38.90
CA ARG A 6 -16.80 42.44 -37.66
C ARG A 6 -15.92 41.24 -37.99
N HIS A 7 -14.61 41.40 -37.80
CA HIS A 7 -13.65 40.30 -37.96
C HIS A 7 -13.78 39.34 -36.76
N PRO A 8 -13.80 38.02 -36.97
CA PRO A 8 -13.73 37.05 -35.88
C PRO A 8 -12.31 37.06 -35.29
N ALA A 9 -12.22 37.26 -33.97
CA ALA A 9 -10.98 37.09 -33.23
C ALA A 9 -10.54 35.63 -33.37
N LYS A 10 -9.31 35.41 -33.84
CA LYS A 10 -8.70 34.09 -33.84
C LYS A 10 -8.35 33.78 -32.38
N ASP A 11 -9.01 32.80 -31.80
CA ASP A 11 -8.54 32.17 -30.57
C ASP A 11 -7.20 31.51 -30.90
N GLU A 12 -6.11 32.15 -30.47
CA GLU A 12 -4.82 31.50 -30.45
C GLU A 12 -4.89 30.38 -29.41
N GLU A 13 -4.70 29.16 -29.90
CA GLU A 13 -4.49 27.97 -29.09
C GLU A 13 -3.47 28.32 -28.01
N HIS A 14 -3.95 28.48 -26.77
CA HIS A 14 -3.08 28.69 -25.63
C HIS A 14 -2.30 27.40 -25.45
N GLY A 15 -1.14 27.35 -26.11
CA GLY A 15 -0.16 26.29 -26.01
C GLY A 15 0.16 26.13 -24.54
N SER A 16 -0.52 25.18 -23.91
CA SER A 16 -0.20 24.74 -22.56
C SER A 16 1.28 24.40 -22.61
N ARG A 17 2.09 25.10 -21.83
CA ARG A 17 3.51 24.79 -21.66
C ARG A 17 3.59 23.44 -20.95
N LEU A 18 3.39 22.37 -21.71
CA LEU A 18 3.62 20.99 -21.28
C LEU A 18 5.11 20.92 -21.02
N GLN A 19 5.47 21.01 -19.74
CA GLN A 19 6.83 20.71 -19.32
C GLN A 19 7.09 19.27 -19.74
N TYR A 20 7.98 19.08 -20.72
CA TYR A 20 8.37 17.77 -21.20
C TYR A 20 9.09 17.04 -20.06
N VAL A 21 8.35 16.21 -19.32
CA VAL A 21 8.92 15.29 -18.34
C VAL A 21 9.27 14.01 -19.08
N ASP A 22 10.57 13.70 -19.14
CA ASP A 22 11.03 12.46 -19.74
C ASP A 22 10.59 11.26 -18.88
N ASN A 23 9.66 10.48 -19.43
CA ASN A 23 9.15 9.26 -18.82
C ASN A 23 10.24 8.22 -18.56
N GLN A 24 11.34 8.20 -19.31
CA GLN A 24 12.46 7.28 -19.09
C GLN A 24 13.30 7.70 -17.88
N VAL A 25 13.53 9.01 -17.71
CA VAL A 25 14.16 9.55 -16.50
C VAL A 25 13.31 9.19 -15.27
N LEU A 26 12.00 9.43 -15.33
CA LEU A 26 11.09 9.11 -14.23
C LEU A 26 11.08 7.61 -13.88
N LYS A 27 11.07 6.73 -14.90
CA LYS A 27 11.18 5.27 -14.69
C LYS A 27 12.49 4.88 -14.01
N THR A 28 13.59 5.51 -14.39
CA THR A 28 14.93 5.22 -13.84
C THR A 28 15.02 5.64 -12.38
N VAL A 29 14.54 6.84 -12.06
CA VAL A 29 14.54 7.36 -10.69
C VAL A 29 13.70 6.49 -9.76
N ILE A 30 12.49 6.08 -10.18
CA ILE A 30 11.63 5.19 -9.39
C ILE A 30 12.23 3.79 -9.21
N LYS A 31 13.00 3.30 -10.19
CA LYS A 31 13.66 2.00 -10.08
C LYS A 31 14.79 2.03 -9.06
N LEU A 32 15.48 3.17 -8.94
CA LEU A 32 16.53 3.38 -7.94
C LEU A 32 15.94 3.52 -6.54
N ASP A 33 14.87 4.30 -6.41
CA ASP A 33 14.15 4.49 -5.15
C ASP A 33 12.62 4.50 -5.37
N PRO A 34 11.93 3.39 -5.05
CA PRO A 34 10.49 3.29 -5.24
C PRO A 34 9.67 4.01 -4.16
N HIS A 35 10.32 4.57 -3.13
CA HIS A 35 9.65 5.22 -1.99
C HIS A 35 9.50 6.73 -2.15
N GLN A 36 10.05 7.31 -3.22
CA GLN A 36 9.98 8.75 -3.47
C GLN A 36 8.54 9.23 -3.62
N THR A 37 8.26 10.36 -2.99
CA THR A 37 6.99 11.06 -3.10
C THR A 37 6.90 11.81 -4.42
N THR A 38 5.67 12.09 -4.87
CA THR A 38 5.44 12.94 -6.05
C THR A 38 6.03 14.35 -5.90
N ARG A 39 6.21 14.84 -4.66
CA ARG A 39 6.80 16.16 -4.39
C ARG A 39 8.31 16.16 -4.56
N GLU A 40 9.00 15.12 -4.08
CA GLU A 40 10.44 14.97 -4.27
C GLU A 40 10.78 14.81 -5.75
N LEU A 41 10.02 13.97 -6.47
CA LEU A 41 10.15 13.80 -7.91
C LEU A 41 9.92 15.11 -8.67
N ALA A 42 8.90 15.88 -8.28
CA ALA A 42 8.60 17.18 -8.89
C ALA A 42 9.75 18.18 -8.68
N THR A 43 10.36 18.16 -7.49
CA THR A 43 11.53 19.00 -7.18
C THR A 43 12.75 18.59 -8.00
N HIS A 44 13.00 17.29 -8.13
CA HIS A 44 14.13 16.75 -8.90
C HIS A 44 14.03 17.12 -10.39
N VAL A 45 12.83 16.96 -10.97
CA VAL A 45 12.58 17.21 -12.40
C VAL A 45 12.30 18.70 -12.68
N GLY A 46 12.02 19.50 -11.66
CA GLY A 46 11.73 20.93 -11.79
C GLY A 46 10.33 21.21 -12.35
N CYS A 47 9.34 20.38 -12.00
CA CYS A 47 7.96 20.50 -12.48
C CYS A 47 6.94 20.53 -11.34
N SER A 48 5.65 20.66 -11.67
CA SER A 48 4.59 20.62 -10.67
C SER A 48 4.29 19.19 -10.20
N ASN A 49 3.76 19.07 -8.98
CA ASN A 49 3.34 17.78 -8.43
C ASN A 49 2.27 17.07 -9.27
N SER A 50 1.35 17.85 -9.87
CA SER A 50 0.29 17.33 -10.72
C SER A 50 0.84 16.68 -12.00
N ILE A 51 1.83 17.31 -12.64
CA ILE A 51 2.48 16.78 -13.84
C ILE A 51 3.16 15.44 -13.52
N ILE A 52 3.92 15.36 -12.42
CA ILE A 52 4.52 14.08 -11.99
C ILE A 52 3.45 13.01 -11.77
N HIS A 53 2.35 13.35 -11.10
CA HIS A 53 1.27 12.40 -10.84
C HIS A 53 0.65 11.88 -12.14
N GLU A 54 0.37 12.75 -13.11
CA GLU A 54 -0.14 12.37 -14.43
C GLU A 54 0.86 11.47 -15.19
N HIS A 55 2.14 11.85 -15.21
CA HIS A 55 3.19 11.07 -15.85
C HIS A 55 3.34 9.68 -15.21
N LEU A 56 3.31 9.58 -13.88
CA LEU A 56 3.34 8.30 -13.14
C LEU A 56 2.18 7.39 -13.57
N LEU A 57 0.97 7.93 -13.67
CA LEU A 57 -0.19 7.17 -14.14
C LEU A 57 -0.01 6.74 -15.60
N ALA A 58 0.48 7.62 -16.47
CA ALA A 58 0.72 7.34 -17.89
C ALA A 58 1.76 6.22 -18.10
N ILE A 59 2.78 6.13 -17.25
CA ILE A 59 3.77 5.03 -17.27
C ILE A 59 3.32 3.79 -16.47
N GLY A 60 2.07 3.75 -16.01
CA GLY A 60 1.46 2.60 -15.33
C GLY A 60 1.87 2.41 -13.87
N LYS A 61 2.45 3.44 -13.23
CA LYS A 61 2.83 3.39 -11.81
C LYS A 61 1.61 3.71 -10.93
N LYS A 62 1.51 2.99 -9.82
CA LYS A 62 0.51 3.23 -8.76
C LYS A 62 1.20 3.10 -7.43
N ASN A 63 0.92 4.02 -6.50
CA ASN A 63 1.44 3.93 -5.14
C ASN A 63 0.71 2.81 -4.39
N ARG A 64 1.47 1.89 -3.78
CA ARG A 64 0.95 0.80 -2.96
C ARG A 64 1.81 0.70 -1.71
N CYS A 65 1.18 0.54 -0.55
CA CYS A 65 1.90 0.24 0.67
C CYS A 65 2.53 -1.15 0.58
N GLY A 66 3.76 -1.28 1.11
CA GLY A 66 4.40 -2.58 1.28
C GLY A 66 3.61 -3.49 2.21
N LYS A 67 3.83 -4.80 2.10
CA LYS A 67 3.26 -5.77 3.03
C LYS A 67 4.07 -5.74 4.34
N TRP A 68 3.39 -5.73 5.47
CA TRP A 68 4.03 -6.02 6.76
C TRP A 68 4.52 -7.47 6.75
N VAL A 69 5.79 -7.67 7.08
CA VAL A 69 6.39 -9.00 7.29
C VAL A 69 6.65 -9.18 8.80
N PRO A 70 6.40 -10.37 9.39
CA PRO A 70 6.51 -10.54 10.84
C PRO A 70 7.92 -10.28 11.41
N HIS A 71 8.96 -10.67 10.68
CA HIS A 71 10.34 -10.47 11.11
C HIS A 71 11.30 -10.43 9.93
N GLN A 72 12.43 -9.75 10.11
CA GLN A 72 13.55 -9.84 9.19
C GLN A 72 14.37 -11.07 9.53
N LEU A 73 14.32 -12.09 8.68
CA LEU A 73 15.09 -13.32 8.86
C LEU A 73 16.53 -13.12 8.39
N GLY A 74 17.49 -13.62 9.16
CA GLY A 74 18.86 -13.79 8.69
C GLY A 74 19.02 -15.09 7.88
N ASP A 75 20.08 -15.15 7.08
CA ASP A 75 20.43 -16.28 6.20
C ASP A 75 20.30 -17.67 6.86
N PRO A 76 20.84 -17.93 8.08
CA PRO A 76 20.73 -19.27 8.68
C PRO A 76 19.28 -19.65 9.05
N ASN A 77 18.47 -18.68 9.48
CA ASN A 77 17.06 -18.91 9.79
C ASN A 77 16.27 -19.17 8.51
N GLN A 78 16.58 -18.45 7.43
CA GLN A 78 15.97 -18.67 6.12
C GLN A 78 16.30 -20.06 5.57
N ALA A 79 17.58 -20.47 5.60
CA ALA A 79 17.99 -21.80 5.15
C ALA A 79 17.30 -22.91 5.94
N THR A 80 17.22 -22.74 7.27
CA THR A 80 16.52 -23.69 8.15
C THR A 80 15.03 -23.78 7.81
N GLN A 81 14.36 -22.64 7.60
CA GLN A 81 12.94 -22.63 7.21
C GLN A 81 12.70 -23.33 5.87
N VAL A 82 13.55 -23.12 4.87
CA VAL A 82 13.45 -23.78 3.57
C VAL A 82 13.63 -25.30 3.71
N ALA A 83 14.68 -25.74 4.39
CA ALA A 83 14.94 -27.18 4.59
C ALA A 83 13.79 -27.88 5.34
N MET A 84 13.23 -27.24 6.38
CA MET A 84 12.08 -27.77 7.11
C MET A 84 10.83 -27.84 6.22
N ALA A 85 10.58 -26.80 5.42
CA ALA A 85 9.47 -26.77 4.49
C ALA A 85 9.58 -27.88 3.42
N GLU A 86 10.77 -28.16 2.91
CA GLU A 86 11.01 -29.26 1.97
C GLU A 86 10.69 -30.62 2.58
N ILE A 87 11.17 -30.88 3.80
CA ILE A 87 10.90 -32.14 4.53
C ILE A 87 9.40 -32.29 4.79
N LEU A 88 8.74 -31.24 5.28
CA LEU A 88 7.31 -31.26 5.56
C LEU A 88 6.48 -31.42 4.28
N SER A 89 6.89 -30.77 3.19
CA SER A 89 6.27 -30.90 1.87
C SER A 89 6.35 -32.35 1.36
N HIS A 90 7.51 -32.99 1.50
CA HIS A 90 7.64 -34.42 1.16
C HIS A 90 6.70 -35.29 2.00
N ARG A 91 6.67 -35.09 3.33
CA ARG A 91 5.80 -35.86 4.24
C ARG A 91 4.31 -35.61 3.98
N SER A 92 3.95 -34.41 3.53
CA SER A 92 2.57 -34.02 3.26
C SER A 92 1.90 -34.82 2.14
N LYS A 93 2.68 -35.43 1.25
CA LYS A 93 2.18 -36.31 0.18
C LYS A 93 1.59 -37.62 0.71
N ASN A 94 1.95 -38.03 1.93
CA ASN A 94 1.41 -39.24 2.54
C ASN A 94 -0.05 -39.01 2.95
N SER A 95 -0.94 -39.88 2.48
CA SER A 95 -2.36 -39.82 2.84
C SER A 95 -2.51 -40.03 4.35
N GLY A 96 -2.98 -38.98 5.04
CA GLY A 96 -3.20 -38.99 6.49
C GLY A 96 -2.24 -38.11 7.30
N PHE A 97 -1.14 -37.62 6.73
CA PHE A 97 -0.19 -36.76 7.46
C PHE A 97 -0.86 -35.56 8.13
N PHE A 98 -1.67 -34.80 7.38
CA PHE A 98 -2.40 -33.66 7.96
C PHE A 98 -3.53 -34.07 8.90
N LYS A 99 -4.12 -35.26 8.72
CA LYS A 99 -5.21 -35.75 9.58
C LYS A 99 -4.70 -36.15 10.97
N SER A 100 -3.42 -36.46 11.11
CA SER A 100 -2.80 -36.82 12.39
C SER A 100 -2.23 -35.62 13.16
N ILE A 101 -2.18 -34.43 12.56
CA ILE A 101 -1.65 -33.24 13.22
C ILE A 101 -2.72 -32.60 14.09
N VAL A 102 -2.37 -32.42 15.37
CA VAL A 102 -3.02 -31.48 16.28
C VAL A 102 -2.07 -30.31 16.45
N THR A 103 -2.56 -29.09 16.27
CA THR A 103 -1.78 -27.87 16.48
C THR A 103 -2.39 -27.05 17.60
N SER A 104 -1.62 -26.10 18.11
CA SER A 104 -2.09 -25.14 19.10
C SER A 104 -1.50 -23.77 18.87
N ASP A 105 -2.23 -22.75 19.26
CA ASP A 105 -1.71 -21.39 19.32
C ASP A 105 -2.31 -20.63 20.51
N GLY A 106 -1.60 -19.60 20.95
CA GLY A 106 -1.98 -18.73 22.05
C GLY A 106 -2.05 -17.29 21.59
N GLU A 107 -3.22 -16.66 21.69
CA GLU A 107 -3.40 -15.26 21.30
C GLU A 107 -3.87 -14.42 22.50
N TRP A 108 -3.35 -13.19 22.59
CA TRP A 108 -3.85 -12.18 23.51
C TRP A 108 -5.02 -11.42 22.86
N THR A 109 -6.20 -11.49 23.44
CA THR A 109 -7.37 -10.71 23.01
C THR A 109 -7.64 -9.58 24.00
N CYS A 110 -7.66 -8.34 23.51
CA CYS A 110 -8.09 -7.18 24.29
C CYS A 110 -9.62 -7.19 24.47
N PHE A 111 -10.11 -6.82 25.65
CA PHE A 111 -11.55 -6.66 25.87
C PHE A 111 -12.13 -5.53 25.00
N ASP A 112 -11.43 -4.40 24.94
CA ASP A 112 -11.86 -3.22 24.19
C ASP A 112 -11.13 -3.15 22.84
N ASN A 113 -11.61 -3.92 21.85
CA ASN A 113 -11.07 -3.90 20.49
C ASN A 113 -11.64 -2.73 19.66
N ILE A 114 -11.33 -1.49 20.07
CA ILE A 114 -11.83 -0.28 19.41
C ILE A 114 -11.07 -0.08 18.08
N THR A 115 -11.81 -0.05 16.98
CA THR A 115 -11.29 0.25 15.64
C THR A 115 -11.75 1.64 15.20
N ARG A 116 -10.84 2.44 14.64
CA ARG A 116 -11.18 3.74 14.05
C ARG A 116 -11.96 3.52 12.77
N LYS A 117 -13.24 3.90 12.75
CA LYS A 117 -14.09 3.85 11.55
C LYS A 117 -14.09 5.19 10.82
N GLY A 118 -14.14 5.13 9.50
CA GLY A 118 -14.38 6.32 8.68
C GLY A 118 -15.75 6.91 8.97
N GLN A 119 -15.87 8.24 8.87
CA GLN A 119 -17.12 8.97 9.01
C GLN A 119 -17.38 9.69 7.68
N TRP A 120 -18.60 9.55 7.15
CA TRP A 120 -19.08 10.37 6.03
C TRP A 120 -19.60 11.68 6.62
N LEU A 121 -19.00 12.79 6.23
CA LEU A 121 -19.25 14.12 6.78
C LEU A 121 -19.20 15.16 5.66
N ASP A 122 -19.82 16.30 5.87
CA ASP A 122 -19.69 17.44 4.98
C ASP A 122 -18.27 18.03 5.05
N ALA A 123 -17.88 18.82 4.04
CA ALA A 123 -16.49 19.28 3.88
C ALA A 123 -15.97 20.09 5.08
N ASP A 124 -16.85 20.81 5.78
CA ASP A 124 -16.52 21.69 6.90
C ASP A 124 -16.77 21.05 8.27
N ASP A 125 -17.26 19.80 8.30
CA ASP A 125 -17.62 19.12 9.55
C ASP A 125 -16.39 18.54 10.26
N THR A 126 -16.37 18.67 11.59
CA THR A 126 -15.32 18.06 12.41
C THR A 126 -15.64 16.60 12.71
N PRO A 127 -14.73 15.65 12.44
CA PRO A 127 -14.95 14.24 12.73
C PRO A 127 -15.02 13.97 14.22
N LYS A 128 -15.93 13.08 14.63
CA LYS A 128 -16.04 12.67 16.04
C LYS A 128 -14.78 11.89 16.44
N PRO A 129 -14.10 12.26 17.55
CA PRO A 129 -12.90 11.55 17.97
C PRO A 129 -13.24 10.13 18.42
N THR A 130 -12.35 9.18 18.11
CA THR A 130 -12.39 7.81 18.66
C THR A 130 -11.23 7.68 19.64
N THR A 131 -11.51 7.29 20.89
CA THR A 131 -10.48 7.10 21.91
C THR A 131 -9.51 6.01 21.47
N LYS A 132 -8.21 6.26 21.60
CA LYS A 132 -7.17 5.26 21.34
C LYS A 132 -7.29 4.13 22.38
N PRO A 133 -7.25 2.84 21.97
CA PRO A 133 -7.20 1.74 22.92
C PRO A 133 -6.00 1.87 23.86
N ASP A 134 -6.20 1.56 25.13
CA ASP A 134 -5.11 1.47 26.10
C ASP A 134 -4.23 0.25 25.77
N ALA A 135 -2.94 0.49 25.55
CA ALA A 135 -1.96 -0.58 25.27
C ALA A 135 -1.82 -1.55 26.45
N HIS A 136 -2.08 -1.07 27.68
CA HIS A 136 -2.07 -1.84 28.93
C HIS A 136 -3.47 -2.21 29.42
N GLY A 137 -4.48 -2.02 28.56
CA GLY A 137 -5.85 -2.39 28.87
C GLY A 137 -6.01 -3.88 29.18
N ARG A 138 -7.16 -4.25 29.74
CA ARG A 138 -7.45 -5.64 30.11
C ARG A 138 -7.35 -6.55 28.89
N LYS A 139 -6.63 -7.65 29.05
CA LYS A 139 -6.44 -8.70 28.04
C LYS A 139 -6.74 -10.06 28.65
N VAL A 140 -7.24 -10.96 27.81
CA VAL A 140 -7.33 -12.39 28.12
C VAL A 140 -6.39 -13.12 27.18
N MET A 141 -5.71 -14.15 27.72
CA MET A 141 -4.92 -15.07 26.92
C MET A 141 -5.80 -16.26 26.57
N LEU A 142 -6.01 -16.48 25.28
CA LEU A 142 -6.74 -17.64 24.76
C LEU A 142 -5.72 -18.66 24.25
N TYR A 143 -5.84 -19.90 24.69
CA TYR A 143 -5.11 -21.03 24.13
C TYR A 143 -6.10 -21.99 23.47
N VAL A 144 -5.85 -22.33 22.22
CA VAL A 144 -6.71 -23.24 21.45
C VAL A 144 -5.86 -24.36 20.89
N TRP A 145 -6.38 -25.58 20.93
CA TRP A 145 -5.87 -26.74 20.22
C TRP A 145 -6.92 -27.19 19.22
N TRP A 146 -6.51 -27.53 18.00
CA TRP A 146 -7.42 -27.99 16.96
C TRP A 146 -6.74 -28.96 16.00
N ASN A 147 -7.55 -29.72 15.25
CA ASN A 147 -7.10 -30.61 14.19
C ASN A 147 -7.95 -30.44 12.93
N SER A 148 -7.74 -31.29 11.91
CA SER A 148 -8.47 -31.21 10.64
C SER A 148 -10.00 -31.41 10.72
N LYS A 149 -10.54 -31.81 11.87
CA LYS A 149 -11.97 -32.08 12.12
C LYS A 149 -12.65 -31.01 12.99
N GLY A 150 -11.92 -30.01 13.46
CA GLY A 150 -12.37 -29.05 14.47
C GLY A 150 -11.61 -29.26 15.77
#